data_AF-A0A933LF02-F1
#
_entry.id   AF-A0A933LF02-F1
#
_cell.length_a   1.000
_cell.length_b   1.000
_cell.length_c   1.000
_cell.angle_alpha   90.00
_cell.angle_beta   90.00
_cell.angle_gamma   90.00
#
_symmetry.space_group_name_H-M   'P 1'
#
loop_
_entity.id
_entity.type
_entity.pdbx_description
1 polymer ?
#
loop_
_entity_poly.entity_id
_entity_poly.type
_entity_poly.pdbx_seq_one_letter_code
_entity_poly.pdbx_strand_id
1 'polypeptide(L)' 'MASGRSNEGASGESPAQQHRMVLGDQVCPRCRKSFTVSYWSGETLVQARCLSCDLKWPRPDVV' A
#
# COMPACT_ATOMS: atom_id res chain seq x y z
N MET A 1 34.34 -0.89 35.57
CA MET A 1 32.99 -0.66 35.00
C MET A 1 33.15 -0.71 33.48
N ALA A 2 32.90 -1.88 32.88
CA ALA A 2 33.21 -2.15 31.48
C ALA A 2 31.99 -1.95 30.58
N SER A 3 32.21 -1.16 29.53
CA SER A 3 31.70 -1.29 28.16
C SER A 3 30.27 -1.77 27.90
N GLY A 4 29.49 -0.90 27.26
CA GLY A 4 28.27 -1.27 26.56
C GLY A 4 27.71 -0.11 25.75
N ARG A 5 28.49 0.45 24.81
CA ARG A 5 27.96 1.35 23.78
C ARG A 5 27.21 0.50 22.75
N SER A 6 25.92 0.30 22.99
CA SER A 6 25.00 -0.21 21.97
C SER A 6 24.83 0.89 20.94
N ASN A 7 25.56 0.80 19.83
CA ASN A 7 25.22 1.50 18.61
C ASN A 7 23.86 0.97 18.16
N GLU A 8 22.81 1.66 18.59
CA GLU A 8 21.49 1.59 17.97
C GLU A 8 21.73 1.81 16.48
N GLY A 9 21.53 0.74 15.70
CA GLY A 9 21.49 0.81 14.26
C GLY A 9 20.41 1.82 13.91
N ALA A 10 20.84 3.05 13.65
CA ALA A 10 20.05 4.05 12.98
C ALA A 10 19.64 3.41 11.66
N SER A 11 18.44 2.82 11.66
CA SER A 11 17.72 2.49 10.45
C SER A 11 17.61 3.82 9.74
N GLY A 12 18.47 3.99 8.73
CA GLY A 12 18.35 5.09 7.81
C GLY A 12 16.96 4.99 7.21
N GLU A 13 16.04 5.80 7.74
CA GLU A 13 14.86 6.24 7.04
C GLU A 13 15.35 6.99 5.80
N SER A 14 15.71 6.18 4.81
CA SER A 14 15.66 6.60 3.42
C SER A 14 14.25 7.15 3.21
N PRO A 15 14.04 8.24 2.46
CA PRO A 15 12.72 8.65 2.00
C PRO A 15 12.21 7.62 0.99
N ALA A 16 12.01 6.40 1.46
CA ALA A 16 11.45 5.28 0.74
C ALA A 16 9.98 5.63 0.57
N GLN A 17 9.60 5.90 -0.67
CA GLN A 17 8.23 6.01 -1.17
C GLN A 17 7.29 5.21 -0.26
N GLN A 18 6.49 5.91 0.56
CA GLN A 18 5.64 5.28 1.55
C GLN A 18 4.55 4.48 0.83
N HIS A 19 4.84 3.22 0.56
CA HIS A 19 3.89 2.30 -0.05
C HIS A 19 2.94 1.82 1.04
N ARG A 20 1.71 2.34 1.04
CA ARG A 20 0.67 1.98 2.00
C ARG A 20 -0.35 1.07 1.36
N MET A 21 -0.57 -0.08 1.97
CA MET A 21 -1.68 -0.97 1.62
C MET A 21 -2.83 -0.74 2.59
N VAL A 22 -3.99 -0.33 2.08
CA VAL A 22 -5.22 -0.10 2.84
C VAL A 22 -6.27 -1.10 2.38
N LEU A 23 -6.65 -2.00 3.28
CA LEU A 23 -7.85 -2.80 3.15
C LEU A 23 -9.02 -1.92 3.63
N GLY A 24 -9.93 -1.58 2.73
CA GLY A 24 -11.01 -0.63 3.04
C GLY A 24 -12.35 -1.10 2.52
N ASP A 25 -13.42 -0.49 3.02
CA ASP A 25 -14.80 -0.75 2.61
C ASP A 25 -15.15 -0.10 1.24
N GLN A 26 -14.13 0.15 0.41
CA GLN A 26 -14.30 0.79 -0.89
C GLN A 26 -15.15 -0.09 -1.81
N VAL A 27 -16.24 0.46 -2.30
CA VAL A 27 -17.19 -0.26 -3.16
C VAL A 27 -16.56 -0.53 -4.52
N CYS A 28 -16.48 -1.80 -4.91
CA CYS A 28 -15.99 -2.17 -6.23
C CYS A 28 -16.91 -1.64 -7.35
N PRO A 29 -16.39 -0.95 -8.37
CA PRO A 29 -17.22 -0.41 -9.46
C PRO A 29 -17.85 -1.50 -10.34
N ARG A 30 -17.33 -2.74 -10.32
CA ARG A 30 -17.86 -3.86 -11.12
C ARG A 30 -18.93 -4.65 -10.39
N CYS A 31 -18.67 -5.11 -9.16
CA CYS A 31 -19.58 -6.00 -8.43
C CYS A 31 -20.28 -5.33 -7.24
N ARG A 32 -20.00 -4.05 -6.95
CA ARG A 32 -20.53 -3.26 -5.84
C ARG A 32 -20.35 -3.87 -4.44
N LYS A 33 -19.37 -4.77 -4.26
CA LYS A 33 -19.00 -5.31 -2.95
C LYS A 33 -17.88 -4.47 -2.34
N SER A 34 -17.85 -4.34 -1.01
CA SER A 34 -16.95 -3.45 -0.27
C SER A 34 -15.58 -4.05 0.10
N PHE A 35 -15.27 -5.28 -0.28
CA PHE A 35 -14.01 -5.95 0.07
C PHE A 35 -12.83 -5.57 -0.85
N THR A 36 -12.47 -4.29 -0.92
CA THR A 36 -11.43 -3.79 -1.83
C THR A 36 -10.12 -3.53 -1.09
N VAL A 37 -9.02 -4.01 -1.65
CA VAL A 37 -7.67 -3.62 -1.22
C VAL A 37 -7.15 -2.50 -2.10
N SER A 38 -6.50 -1.51 -1.52
CA SER A 38 -5.94 -0.36 -2.23
C SER A 38 -4.48 -0.18 -1.85
N TYR A 39 -3.64 -0.03 -2.85
CA TYR A 39 -2.21 0.19 -2.79
C TYR A 39 -1.96 1.64 -3.15
N TRP A 40 -1.33 2.35 -2.23
CA TRP A 40 -1.02 3.76 -2.31
C TRP A 40 0.49 3.94 -2.30
N SER A 41 0.99 4.91 -3.05
CA SER A 41 2.36 5.40 -2.95
C SER A 41 2.28 6.88 -2.59
N GLY A 42 2.58 7.20 -1.33
CA GLY A 42 2.24 8.48 -0.74
C GLY A 42 0.73 8.73 -0.76
N GLU A 43 0.30 9.85 -1.36
CA GLU A 43 -1.11 10.23 -1.53
C GLU A 43 -1.74 9.71 -2.84
N THR A 44 -0.95 9.04 -3.67
CA THR A 44 -1.43 8.54 -4.97
C THR A 44 -1.90 7.09 -4.86
N LEU A 45 -3.15 6.82 -5.24
CA LEU A 45 -3.63 5.46 -5.42
C LEU A 45 -2.96 4.83 -6.64
N VAL A 46 -2.07 3.87 -6.42
CA VAL A 46 -1.37 3.14 -7.48
C VAL A 46 -2.27 2.06 -8.07
N GLN A 47 -2.92 1.29 -7.20
CA GLN A 47 -3.74 0.17 -7.63
C GLN A 47 -4.76 -0.18 -6.55
N ALA A 48 -5.95 -0.58 -6.95
CA ALA A 48 -6.94 -1.21 -6.11
C ALA A 48 -7.36 -2.54 -6.73
N ARG A 49 -7.66 -3.54 -5.88
CA ARG A 49 -8.15 -4.85 -6.27
C ARG A 49 -9.38 -5.19 -5.44
N CYS A 50 -10.47 -5.57 -6.11
CA CYS A 50 -11.63 -6.13 -5.44
C CYS A 50 -11.37 -7.60 -5.13
N LEU A 51 -11.54 -8.01 -3.87
CA LEU A 51 -11.35 -9.41 -3.46
C LEU A 51 -12.53 -10.31 -3.83
N SER A 52 -13.65 -9.75 -4.32
CA SER A 52 -14.83 -10.53 -4.70
C SER A 52 -14.93 -10.86 -6.19
N CYS A 53 -14.39 -10.01 -7.06
CA CYS A 53 -14.47 -10.21 -8.52
C CYS A 53 -13.12 -10.04 -9.23
N ASP A 54 -12.04 -9.91 -8.44
CA ASP A 54 -10.66 -9.76 -8.91
C ASP A 54 -10.40 -8.61 -9.89
N LEU A 55 -11.32 -7.64 -9.95
CA LEU A 55 -11.10 -6.42 -10.72
C LEU A 55 -9.90 -5.67 -10.14
N LYS A 56 -8.95 -5.32 -11.00
CA LYS A 56 -7.83 -4.41 -10.70
C LYS A 56 -8.08 -3.05 -11.39
N TRP A 57 -7.85 -1.95 -10.69
CA TRP A 57 -8.00 -0.58 -11.23
C TRP A 57 -7.07 0.42 -10.52
N PRO A 58 -6.76 1.60 -11.08
CA PRO A 58 -7.00 1.99 -12.47
C PRO A 58 -6.37 0.98 -13.44
N ARG A 59 -7.00 0.73 -14.60
CA ARG A 59 -6.36 -0.14 -15.60
C ARG A 59 -5.08 0.57 -16.04
N PRO A 60 -3.93 -0.10 -16.12
CA PRO A 60 -2.79 0.49 -16.79
C PRO A 60 -3.26 0.85 -18.20
N ASP A 61 -3.15 2.12 -18.56
CA ASP A 61 -3.48 2.61 -19.89
C ASP A 61 -2.70 1.73 -20.88
N VAL A 62 -3.43 0.89 -21.60
CA VAL A 62 -2.83 0.03 -22.63
C VAL A 62 -2.64 0.94 -23.82
N VAL A 63 -1.48 1.61 -23.87
CA VAL A 63 -1.01 2.39 -25.02
C VAL A 63 -0.80 1.52 -26.25
#